data_AF-A0A0Q5HQ04-F1
#
_entry.id   AF-A0A0Q5HQ04-F1
#
_cell.length_a   1.000
_cell.length_b   1.000
_cell.length_c   1.000
_cell.angle_alpha   90.00
_cell.angle_beta   90.00
_cell.angle_gamma   90.00
#
_symmetry.space_group_name_H-M   'P 1'
#
loop_
_entity.id
_entity.type
_entity.pdbx_description
1 polymer ?
#
loop_
_entity_poly.entity_id
_entity_poly.type
_entity_poly.pdbx_seq_one_letter_code
_entity_poly.pdbx_strand_id
1 'polypeptide(L)'
;MADRATGRKVSRSVAPVMTAHADFINPFEFVMFLERVAGVEFDVMLEAKAKDLALFRLREDLRRYGGVWAARFGLATAGHAGV
;
A
#
# COMPACT_ATOMS: atom_id res chain seq x y z
N MET A 1 13.74 -18.63 -6.43
CA MET A 1 13.82 -20.03 -6.92
C MET A 1 15.27 -20.48 -6.77
N ALA A 2 15.56 -21.73 -6.45
CA ALA A 2 16.95 -22.20 -6.39
C ALA A 2 17.39 -22.64 -7.79
N ASP A 3 18.61 -22.28 -8.18
CA ASP A 3 19.22 -22.82 -9.39
C ASP A 3 19.38 -24.34 -9.25
N ARG A 4 18.89 -25.09 -10.24
CA ARG A 4 18.79 -26.55 -10.14
C ARG A 4 20.16 -27.24 -10.18
N ALA A 5 21.18 -26.58 -10.74
CA ALA A 5 22.53 -27.12 -10.83
C ALA A 5 23.40 -26.76 -9.61
N THR A 6 23.21 -25.58 -9.02
CA THR A 6 24.08 -25.03 -7.97
C THR A 6 23.41 -24.87 -6.61
N GLY A 7 22.09 -25.05 -6.51
CA GLY A 7 21.31 -24.85 -5.29
C GLY A 7 21.22 -23.40 -4.81
N ARG A 8 21.84 -22.44 -5.50
CA ARG A 8 21.87 -21.04 -5.10
C ARG A 8 20.51 -20.39 -5.25
N LYS A 9 20.11 -19.58 -4.28
CA LYS A 9 18.91 -18.73 -4.39
C LYS A 9 19.16 -17.68 -5.48
N VAL A 10 18.41 -17.77 -6.57
CA VAL A 10 18.43 -16.78 -7.65
C VAL A 10 17.15 -15.95 -7.61
N SER A 11 17.31 -14.63 -7.68
CA SER A 11 16.24 -13.71 -8.02
C SER A 11 16.00 -13.75 -9.53
N ARG A 12 14.74 -13.79 -9.93
CA ARG A 12 14.33 -13.65 -11.33
C ARG A 12 13.19 -12.66 -11.38
N SER A 13 13.23 -11.75 -12.35
CA SER A 13 12.09 -10.90 -12.67
C SER A 13 10.98 -11.80 -13.20
N VAL A 14 9.83 -11.77 -12.53
CA VAL A 14 8.62 -12.47 -12.94
C VAL A 14 7.54 -11.42 -13.19
N ALA A 15 6.65 -11.68 -14.14
CA ALA A 15 5.50 -10.82 -14.34
C ALA A 15 4.62 -10.81 -13.06
N PRO A 16 3.95 -9.69 -12.75
CA PRO A 16 2.97 -9.66 -11.68
C PRO A 16 1.88 -10.70 -11.93
N VAL A 17 1.51 -11.45 -10.89
CA VAL A 17 0.38 -12.40 -10.94
C VAL A 17 -0.78 -11.83 -10.14
N MET A 18 -1.99 -11.95 -10.68
CA MET A 18 -3.21 -11.35 -10.12
C MET A 18 -3.48 -11.82 -8.67
N THR A 19 -3.13 -13.07 -8.35
CA THR A 19 -3.40 -13.67 -7.03
C THR A 19 -2.31 -13.40 -5.99
N ALA A 20 -1.18 -12.78 -6.37
CA ALA A 20 -0.12 -12.48 -5.41
C ALA A 20 -0.34 -11.12 -4.77
N HIS A 21 0.00 -11.02 -3.48
CA HIS A 21 0.08 -9.75 -2.79
C HIS A 21 1.04 -8.79 -3.49
N ALA A 22 0.64 -7.52 -3.57
CA ALA A 22 1.50 -6.44 -3.99
C ALA A 22 2.63 -6.20 -2.98
N ASP A 23 3.69 -5.55 -3.43
CA ASP A 23 4.77 -5.12 -2.53
C ASP A 23 4.31 -3.96 -1.64
N PHE A 24 3.46 -3.08 -2.17
CA PHE A 24 2.92 -1.89 -1.51
C PHE A 24 1.41 -1.79 -1.72
N ILE A 25 0.74 -1.02 -0.85
CA ILE A 25 -0.69 -0.75 -0.94
C ILE A 25 -0.94 0.36 -1.97
N ASN A 26 -1.93 0.15 -2.85
CA ASN A 26 -2.38 1.20 -3.76
C ASN A 26 -3.21 2.24 -2.98
N PRO A 27 -2.79 3.52 -2.91
CA PRO A 27 -3.47 4.52 -2.11
C PRO A 27 -4.89 4.82 -2.60
N PHE A 28 -5.14 4.75 -3.91
CA PHE A 28 -6.46 5.04 -4.46
C PHE A 28 -7.46 3.94 -4.14
N GLU A 29 -7.06 2.67 -4.26
CA GLU A 29 -7.89 1.54 -3.85
C GLU A 29 -8.15 1.53 -2.35
N PHE A 30 -7.16 1.91 -1.54
CA PHE A 30 -7.34 2.03 -0.10
C PHE A 30 -8.33 3.13 0.27
N VAL A 31 -8.26 4.30 -0.38
CA VAL A 31 -9.23 5.38 -0.18
C VAL A 31 -10.64 4.94 -0.59
N MET A 32 -10.79 4.30 -1.75
CA MET A 32 -12.09 3.75 -2.18
C MET A 32 -12.64 2.74 -1.18
N PHE A 33 -11.77 1.89 -0.60
CA PHE A 33 -12.16 0.98 0.47
C PHE A 33 -12.68 1.73 1.70
N LEU A 34 -11.96 2.77 2.16
CA LEU A 34 -12.37 3.59 3.31
C LEU A 34 -13.73 4.28 3.08
N GLU A 35 -14.01 4.72 1.86
CA GLU A 35 -15.31 5.29 1.50
C GLU A 35 -16.44 4.28 1.61
N ARG A 36 -16.21 3.03 1.23
CA ARG A 36 -17.24 1.96 1.26
C ARG A 36 -17.57 1.48 2.66
N VAL A 37 -16.62 1.58 3.57
CA VAL A 37 -16.74 1.13 4.97
C VAL A 37 -16.92 2.30 5.94
N ALA A 38 -17.20 3.50 5.41
CA ALA A 38 -17.43 4.69 6.20
C ALA A 38 -18.55 4.47 7.23
N GLY A 39 -18.26 4.76 8.51
CA GLY A 39 -19.21 4.58 9.62
C GLY A 39 -19.08 3.26 10.37
N VAL A 40 -18.21 2.35 9.92
CA VAL A 40 -17.88 1.11 10.66
C VAL A 40 -16.56 1.31 11.41
N GLU A 41 -16.51 0.92 12.69
CA GLU A 41 -15.29 0.94 13.49
C GLU A 41 -14.61 -0.43 13.46
N PHE A 42 -13.38 -0.48 12.96
CA PHE A 42 -12.57 -1.69 12.88
C PHE A 42 -11.11 -1.33 12.59
N ASP A 43 -10.22 -2.30 12.84
CA ASP A 43 -8.80 -2.21 12.50
C ASP A 43 -8.51 -2.88 11.15
N VAL A 44 -7.59 -2.30 10.38
CA VAL A 44 -7.15 -2.87 9.09
C VAL A 44 -5.77 -3.48 9.22
N MET A 45 -5.68 -4.79 8.99
CA MET A 45 -4.39 -5.47 8.79
C MET A 45 -3.93 -5.29 7.34
N LEU A 46 -2.69 -4.84 7.13
CA LEU A 46 -2.13 -4.66 5.79
C LEU A 46 -1.34 -5.90 5.36
N GLU A 47 -1.83 -6.62 4.36
CA GLU A 47 -1.12 -7.77 3.76
C GLU A 47 -0.36 -7.35 2.48
N ALA A 48 0.90 -6.94 2.68
CA ALA A 48 1.82 -6.57 1.60
C ALA A 48 3.21 -7.19 1.81
N LYS A 49 3.91 -7.52 0.73
CA LYS A 49 5.22 -8.20 0.82
C LYS A 49 6.29 -7.35 1.52
N ALA A 50 6.20 -6.01 1.40
CA ALA A 50 7.14 -5.09 2.05
C ALA A 50 6.87 -4.85 3.55
N LYS A 51 5.85 -5.49 4.13
CA LYS A 51 5.52 -5.42 5.57
C LYS A 51 5.39 -3.96 6.06
N ASP A 52 6.08 -3.59 7.15
CA ASP A 52 6.03 -2.26 7.77
C ASP A 52 6.41 -1.13 6.81
N LEU A 53 7.27 -1.40 5.82
CA LEU A 53 7.60 -0.41 4.80
C LEU A 53 6.37 -0.04 3.96
N ALA A 54 5.43 -0.96 3.75
CA ALA A 54 4.17 -0.67 3.09
C ALA A 54 3.30 0.29 3.89
N LEU A 55 3.31 0.21 5.22
CA LEU A 55 2.60 1.15 6.09
C LEU A 55 3.20 2.55 5.99
N PHE A 56 4.53 2.68 6.11
CA PHE A 56 5.18 4.00 6.01
C PHE A 56 4.94 4.64 4.65
N ARG A 57 4.98 3.84 3.58
CA ARG A 57 4.69 4.31 2.25
C ARG A 57 3.23 4.75 2.11
N LEU A 58 2.28 3.94 2.57
CA LEU A 58 0.85 4.28 2.53
C LEU A 58 0.55 5.56 3.30
N ARG A 59 1.18 5.79 4.46
CA ARG A 59 1.01 7.05 5.21
C ARG A 59 1.43 8.27 4.39
N GLU A 60 2.57 8.20 3.71
CA GLU A 60 3.02 9.30 2.84
C GLU A 60 2.11 9.46 1.61
N ASP A 61 1.65 8.36 1.03
CA ASP A 61 0.75 8.41 -0.12
C ASP A 61 -0.63 8.97 0.28
N LEU A 62 -1.18 8.62 1.45
CA LEU A 62 -2.41 9.22 1.98
C LEU A 62 -2.23 10.71 2.29
N ARG A 63 -1.05 11.13 2.73
CA ARG A 63 -0.73 12.56 2.91
C ARG A 63 -0.84 13.34 1.60
N ARG A 64 -0.52 12.71 0.47
CA ARG A 64 -0.51 13.33 -0.87
C ARG A 64 -1.85 13.20 -1.61
N TYR A 65 -2.48 12.03 -1.50
CA TYR A 65 -3.60 11.62 -2.34
C TYR A 65 -4.85 11.22 -1.53
N GLY A 66 -4.75 11.15 -0.21
CA GLY A 66 -5.82 10.63 0.66
C GLY A 66 -6.98 11.60 0.91
N GLY A 67 -6.88 12.86 0.48
CA GLY A 67 -7.94 13.87 0.63
C GLY A 67 -8.42 13.98 2.08
N VAL A 68 -9.75 13.93 2.27
CA VAL A 68 -10.40 13.97 3.60
C VAL A 68 -9.94 12.82 4.52
N TRP A 69 -9.58 11.67 3.98
CA TRP A 69 -9.16 10.51 4.77
C TRP A 69 -7.78 10.68 5.40
N ALA A 70 -6.92 11.57 4.86
CA ALA A 70 -5.62 11.86 5.47
C ALA A 70 -5.78 12.42 6.90
N ALA A 71 -6.76 13.30 7.11
CA ALA A 71 -7.03 13.93 8.39
C ALA A 71 -7.45 12.92 9.47
N ARG A 72 -8.18 11.85 9.08
CA ARG A 72 -8.58 10.76 10.01
C ARG A 72 -7.37 10.10 10.68
N PHE A 73 -6.22 10.06 10.00
CA PHE A 73 -4.99 9.46 10.51
C PHE A 73 -4.00 10.48 11.09
N GLY A 74 -4.44 11.73 11.31
CA GLY A 74 -3.59 12.81 11.81
C GLY A 74 -2.51 13.24 10.82
N LEU A 75 -2.72 13.03 9.52
CA LEU A 75 -1.77 13.39 8.47
C LEU A 75 -2.13 14.77 7.91
N ALA A 76 -1.19 15.71 7.94
CA ALA A 76 -1.37 17.01 7.30
C ALA A 76 -1.35 16.84 5.77
N THR A 77 -2.49 17.08 5.11
CA THR A 77 -2.57 17.02 3.64
C THR A 77 -1.49 17.91 3.03
N ALA A 78 -0.70 17.36 2.11
CA ALA A 78 0.17 18.20 1.30
C ALA A 78 -0.73 19.21 0.58
N GLY A 79 -0.58 20.50 0.91
CA GLY A 79 -1.35 21.55 0.28
C GLY A 79 -1.30 21.38 -1.23
N HIS A 80 -2.46 21.32 -1.87
CA HIS A 80 -2.58 21.36 -3.31
C HIS A 80 -2.03 22.73 -3.73
N ALA A 81 -0.76 22.80 -4.10
CA ALA A 81 -0.22 23.96 -4.79
C ALA A 81 -0.95 24.01 -6.13
N GLY A 82 -2.04 24.78 -6.13
CA GLY A 82 -2.87 25.00 -7.30
C GLY A 82 -2.01 25.40 -8.49
N VAL A 83 -2.31 24.78 -9.62
CA VAL A 83 -1.89 25.25 -10.94
C VAL A 83 -3.05 26.03 -11.53
#